data_AF-A0A5C7HZD1-F1
#
_entry.id   AF-A0A5C7HZD1-F1
#
_cell.length_a   1.000
_cell.length_b   1.000
_cell.length_c   1.000
_cell.angle_alpha   90.00
_cell.angle_beta   90.00
_cell.angle_gamma   90.00
#
_symmetry.space_group_name_H-M   'P 1'
#
loop_
_entity.id
_entity.type
_entity.pdbx_description
1 polymer ?
#
loop_
_entity_poly.entity_id
_entity_poly.type
_entity_poly.pdbx_seq_one_letter_code
_entity_poly.pdbx_strand_id
1 'polypeptide(L)'
;MTNINDNHVDDHSNIISRIGKCIKQWFIQDFDQNSGELDAAFKNNMLVVATLIVAVTFQTGINPPGGAWQDTKVEPGGHEAGKAILASLHLPYNLFLILNTLAFSMSTQIILMLVYNSKLYFEVVVATVSMVATYGMAVWSLSPDKDVKLRYVFMAALFPYLWRLSFQTFKTFFINKPTKIGKHIKQWFFQDFDQNSGELDAAFKNNMLVVVTLIVAVTFQTGIKPPGGAWQETKDGHVAGKAILASGLHVPYNLFLILNTLAFSMSTQIILMLVYNKKLYFEVVVATVSMVATYGMAVSSLSPDKDVKLRYVSMAALFPYLWRLSYQTFKTFIKKNETTK
;
A
#
# COMPACT_ATOMS: atom_id res chain seq x y z
N MET A 1 -58.27 0.92 -26.25
CA MET A 1 -56.86 1.37 -26.09
C MET A 1 -56.43 1.01 -24.69
N THR A 2 -55.73 -0.11 -24.57
CA THR A 2 -55.22 -0.66 -23.29
C THR A 2 -54.02 0.17 -22.84
N ASN A 3 -54.13 0.70 -21.62
CA ASN A 3 -53.12 1.49 -20.92
C ASN A 3 -52.01 0.53 -20.46
N ILE A 4 -50.87 0.53 -21.16
CA ILE A 4 -49.73 -0.35 -20.86
C ILE A 4 -48.74 0.42 -19.99
N ASN A 5 -48.75 0.06 -18.70
CA ASN A 5 -47.61 0.00 -17.77
C ASN A 5 -46.61 1.17 -17.74
N ASP A 6 -46.92 2.20 -16.95
CA ASP A 6 -45.89 3.06 -16.32
C ASP A 6 -45.34 2.47 -15.00
N ASN A 7 -45.95 1.42 -14.46
CA ASN A 7 -45.58 0.85 -13.15
C ASN A 7 -44.24 0.08 -13.13
N HIS A 8 -43.57 -0.13 -14.28
CA HIS A 8 -42.33 -0.91 -14.32
C HIS A 8 -41.06 -0.03 -14.18
N VAL A 9 -41.16 1.28 -14.42
CA VAL A 9 -40.04 2.22 -14.32
C VAL A 9 -39.80 2.65 -12.87
N ASP A 10 -40.86 2.73 -12.07
CA ASP A 10 -40.81 3.18 -10.67
C ASP A 10 -40.15 2.20 -9.70
N ASP A 11 -40.18 0.89 -10.00
CA ASP A 11 -39.60 -0.13 -9.12
C ASP A 11 -38.07 -0.17 -9.20
N HIS A 12 -37.50 -0.05 -10.41
CA HIS A 12 -36.04 0.07 -10.58
C HIS A 12 -35.49 1.37 -9.96
N SER A 13 -36.22 2.47 -10.11
CA SER A 13 -35.93 3.75 -9.46
C SER A 13 -35.90 3.62 -7.93
N ASN A 14 -36.89 2.94 -7.35
CA ASN A 14 -36.96 2.68 -5.91
C ASN A 14 -35.85 1.75 -5.41
N ILE A 15 -35.50 0.72 -6.17
CA ILE A 15 -34.41 -0.21 -5.84
C ILE A 15 -33.06 0.51 -5.88
N ILE A 16 -32.77 1.29 -6.94
CA ILE A 16 -31.53 2.07 -7.05
C ILE A 16 -31.44 3.14 -5.96
N SER A 17 -32.55 3.82 -5.65
CA SER A 17 -32.68 4.78 -4.54
C SER A 17 -32.42 4.13 -3.18
N ARG A 18 -32.99 2.93 -2.93
CA ARG A 18 -32.77 2.16 -1.71
C ARG A 18 -31.34 1.66 -1.58
N ILE A 19 -30.77 1.14 -2.67
CA ILE A 19 -29.36 0.73 -2.73
C ILE A 19 -28.46 1.94 -2.49
N GLY A 20 -28.74 3.09 -3.11
CA GLY A 20 -28.00 4.34 -2.92
C GLY A 20 -28.08 4.86 -1.49
N LYS A 21 -29.27 4.84 -0.86
CA LYS A 21 -29.43 5.17 0.56
C LYS A 21 -28.69 4.18 1.46
N CYS A 22 -28.82 2.88 1.22
CA CYS A 22 -28.07 1.85 1.94
C CYS A 22 -26.57 2.09 1.79
N ILE A 23 -26.02 2.24 0.59
CA ILE A 23 -24.59 2.51 0.32
C ILE A 23 -24.13 3.79 1.05
N LYS A 24 -24.93 4.86 1.02
CA LYS A 24 -24.62 6.12 1.72
C LYS A 24 -24.58 5.93 3.24
N GLN A 25 -25.52 5.17 3.79
CA GLN A 25 -25.56 4.82 5.22
C GLN A 25 -24.42 3.86 5.60
N TRP A 26 -24.07 2.96 4.67
CA TRP A 26 -23.11 1.85 4.76
C TRP A 26 -21.66 2.26 4.60
N PHE A 27 -21.35 3.30 3.82
CA PHE A 27 -19.96 3.72 3.61
C PHE A 27 -19.52 4.82 4.57
N ILE A 28 -20.46 5.54 5.21
CA ILE A 28 -20.19 6.95 5.55
C ILE A 28 -20.73 7.45 6.87
N GLN A 29 -21.80 6.85 7.40
CA GLN A 29 -22.42 7.36 8.62
C GLN A 29 -21.47 7.32 9.83
N ASP A 30 -20.56 6.33 9.90
CA ASP A 30 -19.51 6.23 10.92
C ASP A 30 -18.29 7.14 10.66
N PHE A 31 -18.09 7.63 9.43
CA PHE A 31 -17.05 8.61 9.11
C PHE A 31 -17.56 10.04 9.37
N ASP A 32 -18.82 10.34 9.01
CA ASP A 32 -19.40 11.69 9.06
C ASP A 32 -19.79 12.10 10.50
N GLN A 33 -20.43 11.22 11.29
CA GLN A 33 -20.74 11.49 12.72
C GLN A 33 -19.49 11.70 13.59
N ASN A 34 -18.33 11.30 13.06
CA ASN A 34 -17.06 11.21 13.75
C ASN A 34 -15.99 12.08 13.05
N SER A 35 -16.34 12.77 11.96
CA SER A 35 -15.42 13.60 11.16
C SER A 35 -14.97 14.85 11.91
N GLY A 36 -15.75 15.30 12.91
CA GLY A 36 -15.41 16.42 13.79
C GLY A 36 -14.13 16.22 14.63
N GLU A 37 -13.60 15.00 14.74
CA GLU A 37 -12.32 14.72 15.42
C GLU A 37 -11.08 14.80 14.50
N LEU A 38 -11.25 14.86 13.17
CA LEU A 38 -10.12 14.91 12.24
C LEU A 38 -9.79 16.36 11.90
N ASP A 39 -8.66 16.85 12.39
CA ASP A 39 -8.14 18.18 12.05
C ASP A 39 -8.06 18.35 10.51
N ALA A 40 -8.52 19.50 10.02
CA ALA A 40 -8.62 19.78 8.58
C ALA A 40 -7.25 19.71 7.89
N ALA A 41 -6.19 20.14 8.57
CA ALA A 41 -4.83 20.05 8.04
C ALA A 41 -4.38 18.58 7.92
N PHE A 42 -4.67 17.74 8.92
CA PHE A 42 -4.41 16.30 8.82
C PHE A 42 -5.20 15.66 7.67
N LYS A 43 -6.48 16.02 7.50
CA LYS A 43 -7.33 15.52 6.41
C LYS A 43 -6.72 15.83 5.03
N ASN A 44 -6.29 17.07 4.82
CA ASN A 44 -5.68 17.52 3.57
C ASN A 44 -4.35 16.81 3.30
N ASN A 45 -3.49 16.69 4.31
CA ASN A 45 -2.19 16.04 4.14
C ASN A 45 -2.34 14.53 3.93
N MET A 46 -3.31 13.90 4.60
CA MET A 46 -3.62 12.49 4.39
C MET A 46 -4.16 12.21 2.98
N LEU A 47 -4.87 13.17 2.37
CA LEU A 47 -5.29 13.06 0.98
C LEU A 47 -4.09 13.07 0.04
N VAL A 48 -3.09 13.93 0.29
CA VAL A 48 -1.81 13.93 -0.43
C VAL A 48 -1.10 12.59 -0.25
N VAL A 49 -1.01 12.08 0.98
CA VAL A 49 -0.38 10.79 1.26
C VAL A 49 -1.04 9.65 0.49
N ALA A 50 -2.37 9.56 0.55
CA ALA A 50 -3.11 8.51 -0.13
C ALA A 50 -2.92 8.60 -1.65
N THR A 51 -2.93 9.81 -2.21
CA THR A 51 -2.71 10.05 -3.65
C THR A 51 -1.29 9.65 -4.08
N LEU A 52 -0.26 9.94 -3.27
CA LEU A 52 1.11 9.52 -3.55
C LEU A 52 1.24 7.99 -3.56
N ILE A 53 0.65 7.29 -2.59
CA ILE A 53 0.66 5.82 -2.55
C ILE A 53 -0.08 5.24 -3.77
N VAL A 54 -1.24 5.79 -4.12
CA VAL A 54 -1.99 5.42 -5.34
C VAL A 54 -1.13 5.61 -6.58
N ALA A 55 -0.49 6.76 -6.75
CA ALA A 55 0.32 7.05 -7.93
C ALA A 55 1.49 6.07 -8.06
N VAL A 56 2.19 5.83 -6.95
CA VAL A 56 3.34 4.90 -6.90
C VAL A 56 2.89 3.48 -7.21
N THR A 57 1.87 2.97 -6.52
CA THR A 57 1.37 1.60 -6.73
C THR A 57 0.76 1.41 -8.12
N PHE A 58 0.12 2.43 -8.69
CA PHE A 58 -0.36 2.41 -10.07
C PHE A 58 0.81 2.26 -11.06
N GLN A 59 1.81 3.12 -10.95
CA GLN A 59 3.00 3.08 -11.81
C GLN A 59 3.74 1.74 -11.72
N THR A 60 3.74 1.13 -10.53
CA THR A 60 4.41 -0.14 -10.25
C THR A 60 3.62 -1.35 -10.74
N GLY A 61 2.29 -1.31 -10.68
CA GLY A 61 1.47 -2.41 -11.20
C GLY A 61 1.50 -2.49 -12.73
N ILE A 62 1.57 -1.34 -13.40
CA ILE A 62 1.65 -1.29 -14.88
C ILE A 62 3.10 -1.41 -15.41
N ASN A 63 4.09 -1.20 -14.55
CA ASN A 63 5.50 -1.41 -14.88
C ASN A 63 6.12 -2.34 -13.82
N PRO A 64 5.89 -3.66 -13.93
CA PRO A 64 6.39 -4.60 -12.96
C PRO A 64 7.94 -4.58 -12.90
N PRO A 65 8.53 -4.99 -11.77
CA PRO A 65 9.97 -5.14 -11.62
C PRO A 65 10.55 -5.98 -12.76
N GLY A 66 11.66 -5.55 -13.32
CA GLY A 66 12.27 -6.17 -14.50
C GLY A 66 11.70 -5.67 -15.83
N GLY A 67 10.50 -5.08 -15.83
CA GLY A 67 9.82 -4.60 -17.03
C GLY A 67 8.98 -5.68 -17.72
N ALA A 68 8.60 -5.39 -18.96
CA ALA A 68 7.91 -6.32 -19.85
C ALA A 68 8.83 -6.71 -21.00
N TRP A 69 8.65 -7.92 -21.51
CA TRP A 69 9.39 -8.40 -22.67
C TRP A 69 9.15 -7.52 -23.89
N GLN A 70 10.22 -7.22 -24.63
CA GLN A 70 10.18 -6.34 -25.80
C GLN A 70 10.08 -7.10 -27.13
N ASP A 71 10.40 -8.39 -27.12
CA ASP A 71 10.35 -9.29 -28.26
C ASP A 71 9.54 -10.55 -27.94
N THR A 72 9.22 -11.34 -28.97
CA THR A 72 8.54 -12.64 -28.83
C THR A 72 9.47 -13.75 -29.29
N LYS A 73 9.63 -14.78 -28.45
CA LYS A 73 10.42 -15.98 -28.74
C LYS A 73 9.53 -17.22 -28.61
N VAL A 74 9.51 -18.06 -29.64
CA VAL A 74 8.60 -19.24 -29.75
C VAL A 74 9.28 -20.55 -29.30
N GLU A 75 10.51 -20.46 -28.80
CA GLU A 75 11.30 -21.62 -28.36
C GLU A 75 10.82 -22.17 -26.99
N PRO A 76 11.22 -23.40 -26.59
CA PRO A 76 10.97 -23.90 -25.24
C PRO A 76 11.58 -22.97 -24.19
N GLY A 77 10.74 -22.37 -23.33
CA GLY A 77 11.16 -21.31 -22.40
C GLY A 77 11.16 -19.91 -23.00
N GLY A 78 10.59 -19.75 -24.18
CA GLY A 78 10.36 -18.46 -24.84
C GLY A 78 9.30 -17.62 -24.14
N HIS A 79 9.19 -16.38 -24.59
CA HIS A 79 8.38 -15.34 -23.96
C HIS A 79 7.63 -14.54 -25.02
N GLU A 80 6.59 -13.83 -24.58
CA GLU A 80 5.72 -13.03 -25.45
C GLU A 80 5.90 -11.55 -25.15
N ALA A 81 5.99 -10.74 -26.21
CA ALA A 81 6.12 -9.29 -26.08
C ALA A 81 4.94 -8.69 -25.31
N GLY A 82 5.22 -7.74 -24.43
CA GLY A 82 4.23 -7.11 -23.57
C GLY A 82 3.85 -7.91 -22.33
N LYS A 83 4.34 -9.15 -22.14
CA LYS A 83 4.19 -9.87 -20.86
C LYS A 83 5.27 -9.46 -19.87
N ALA A 84 4.93 -9.43 -18.59
CA ALA A 84 5.87 -9.07 -17.53
C ALA A 84 7.04 -10.07 -17.44
N ILE A 85 8.28 -9.60 -17.37
CA ILE A 85 9.46 -10.47 -17.19
C ILE A 85 9.40 -11.19 -15.85
N LEU A 86 8.93 -10.48 -14.82
CA LEU A 86 8.71 -11.04 -13.48
C LEU A 86 7.75 -12.24 -13.49
N ALA A 87 6.84 -12.33 -14.47
CA ALA A 87 5.87 -13.43 -14.53
C ALA A 87 6.51 -14.81 -14.76
N SER A 88 7.75 -14.85 -15.27
CA SER A 88 8.57 -16.07 -15.30
C SER A 88 8.79 -16.69 -13.91
N LEU A 89 8.66 -15.87 -12.85
CA LEU A 89 8.67 -16.28 -11.45
C LEU A 89 7.25 -16.26 -10.89
N HIS A 90 6.49 -17.34 -11.08
CA HIS A 90 5.05 -17.39 -10.76
C HIS A 90 4.71 -16.96 -9.32
N LEU A 91 5.46 -17.42 -8.31
CA LEU A 91 5.18 -17.11 -6.91
C LEU A 91 5.53 -15.65 -6.56
N PRO A 92 6.76 -15.16 -6.83
CA PRO A 92 7.10 -13.74 -6.61
C PRO A 92 6.17 -12.77 -7.33
N TYR A 93 5.82 -13.06 -8.59
CA TYR A 93 4.95 -12.21 -9.38
C TYR A 93 3.54 -12.11 -8.79
N ASN A 94 2.92 -13.25 -8.45
CA ASN A 94 1.58 -13.28 -7.87
C ASN A 94 1.52 -12.54 -6.52
N LEU A 95 2.50 -12.78 -5.64
CA LEU A 95 2.57 -12.09 -4.35
C LEU A 95 2.78 -10.59 -4.53
N PHE A 96 3.70 -10.19 -5.41
CA PHE A 96 3.96 -8.80 -5.75
C PHE A 96 2.68 -8.11 -6.23
N LEU A 97 1.95 -8.69 -7.19
CA LEU A 97 0.72 -8.10 -7.72
C LEU A 97 -0.40 -8.01 -6.68
N ILE A 98 -0.61 -9.05 -5.87
CA ILE A 98 -1.62 -9.05 -4.81
C ILE A 98 -1.34 -7.95 -3.79
N LEU A 99 -0.11 -7.86 -3.32
CA LEU A 99 0.30 -6.87 -2.32
C LEU A 99 0.28 -5.44 -2.88
N ASN A 100 0.71 -5.24 -4.13
CA ASN A 100 0.65 -3.93 -4.76
C ASN A 100 -0.82 -3.47 -4.95
N THR A 101 -1.68 -4.39 -5.39
CA THR A 101 -3.11 -4.12 -5.59
C THR A 101 -3.83 -3.86 -4.28
N LEU A 102 -3.45 -4.56 -3.20
CA LEU A 102 -3.96 -4.29 -1.87
C LEU A 102 -3.59 -2.88 -1.39
N ALA A 103 -2.32 -2.48 -1.55
CA ALA A 103 -1.89 -1.11 -1.22
C ALA A 103 -2.64 -0.04 -2.04
N PHE A 104 -2.75 -0.24 -3.37
CA PHE A 104 -3.49 0.64 -4.27
C PHE A 104 -4.97 0.78 -3.88
N SER A 105 -5.65 -0.33 -3.62
CA SER A 105 -7.08 -0.35 -3.28
C SER A 105 -7.37 0.24 -1.90
N MET A 106 -6.52 -0.02 -0.89
CA MET A 106 -6.63 0.64 0.42
C MET A 106 -6.47 2.16 0.30
N SER A 107 -5.50 2.63 -0.50
CA SER A 107 -5.26 4.07 -0.67
C SER A 107 -6.36 4.77 -1.48
N THR A 108 -6.90 4.15 -2.53
CA THR A 108 -8.08 4.69 -3.24
C THR A 108 -9.30 4.75 -2.33
N GLN A 109 -9.51 3.75 -1.46
CA GLN A 109 -10.56 3.80 -0.45
C GLN A 109 -10.38 4.99 0.52
N ILE A 110 -9.14 5.26 0.98
CA ILE A 110 -8.85 6.42 1.84
C ILE A 110 -9.19 7.73 1.12
N ILE A 111 -8.85 7.88 -0.16
CA ILE A 111 -9.20 9.07 -0.97
C ILE A 111 -10.71 9.27 -0.99
N LEU A 112 -11.47 8.23 -1.33
CA LEU A 112 -12.93 8.31 -1.44
C LEU A 112 -13.60 8.72 -0.12
N MET A 113 -13.01 8.35 1.02
CA MET A 113 -13.53 8.73 2.34
C MET A 113 -13.17 10.15 2.72
N LEU A 114 -11.94 10.58 2.45
CA LEU A 114 -11.51 11.93 2.74
C LEU A 114 -12.28 12.95 1.89
N VAL A 115 -12.56 12.65 0.63
CA VAL A 115 -13.24 13.57 -0.29
C VAL A 115 -14.76 13.55 -0.12
N TYR A 116 -15.31 12.66 0.70
CA TYR A 116 -16.74 12.59 0.96
C TYR A 116 -17.31 13.91 1.51
N ASN A 117 -18.54 14.24 1.13
CA ASN A 117 -19.24 15.51 1.39
C ASN A 117 -18.58 16.76 0.77
N SER A 118 -17.53 16.63 -0.05
CA SER A 118 -17.01 17.75 -0.83
C SER A 118 -17.84 17.97 -2.10
N LYS A 119 -17.82 19.21 -2.62
CA LYS A 119 -18.47 19.55 -3.91
C LYS A 119 -17.89 18.76 -5.09
N LEU A 120 -16.66 18.27 -4.97
CA LEU A 120 -15.91 17.54 -6.01
C LEU A 120 -15.99 16.02 -5.86
N TYR A 121 -16.87 15.52 -4.98
CA TYR A 121 -16.93 14.09 -4.67
C TYR A 121 -17.25 13.24 -5.88
N PHE A 122 -18.22 13.65 -6.70
CA PHE A 122 -18.64 12.89 -7.87
C PHE A 122 -17.50 12.77 -8.90
N GLU A 123 -16.81 13.88 -9.16
CA GLU A 123 -15.69 13.96 -10.09
C GLU A 123 -14.53 13.07 -9.64
N VAL A 124 -14.20 13.10 -8.34
CA VAL A 124 -13.13 12.25 -7.78
C VAL A 124 -13.51 10.78 -7.81
N VAL A 125 -14.79 10.43 -7.60
CA VAL A 125 -15.28 9.05 -7.74
C VAL A 125 -15.10 8.56 -9.18
N VAL A 126 -15.55 9.34 -10.17
CA VAL A 126 -15.42 8.99 -11.59
C VAL A 126 -13.95 8.82 -11.98
N ALA A 127 -13.09 9.76 -11.59
CA ALA A 127 -11.66 9.68 -11.83
C ALA A 127 -11.03 8.44 -11.18
N THR A 128 -11.38 8.14 -9.93
CA THR A 128 -10.85 6.98 -9.19
C THR A 128 -11.30 5.67 -9.82
N VAL A 129 -12.57 5.54 -10.20
CA VAL A 129 -13.12 4.34 -10.86
C VAL A 129 -12.46 4.13 -12.22
N SER A 130 -12.30 5.18 -13.02
CA SER A 130 -11.62 5.11 -14.31
C SER A 130 -10.16 4.67 -14.17
N MET A 131 -9.45 5.20 -13.17
CA MET A 131 -8.07 4.81 -12.88
C MET A 131 -7.96 3.35 -12.42
N VAL A 132 -8.86 2.89 -11.54
CA VAL A 132 -8.91 1.48 -11.10
C VAL A 132 -9.18 0.54 -12.27
N ALA A 133 -10.09 0.91 -13.18
CA ALA A 133 -10.36 0.14 -14.40
C ALA A 133 -9.13 0.06 -15.31
N THR A 134 -8.42 1.18 -15.50
CA THR A 134 -7.18 1.23 -16.29
C THR A 134 -6.09 0.35 -15.69
N TYR A 135 -5.92 0.40 -14.36
CA TYR A 135 -5.00 -0.48 -13.64
C TYR A 135 -5.34 -1.95 -13.86
N GLY A 136 -6.62 -2.33 -13.73
CA GLY A 136 -7.08 -3.70 -13.94
C GLY A 136 -6.82 -4.21 -15.36
N MET A 137 -7.10 -3.38 -16.38
CA MET A 137 -6.82 -3.72 -17.78
C MET A 137 -5.32 -3.89 -18.05
N ALA A 138 -4.48 -3.00 -17.51
CA ALA A 138 -3.04 -3.10 -17.65
C ALA A 138 -2.48 -4.37 -16.99
N VAL A 139 -2.91 -4.68 -15.75
CA VAL A 139 -2.49 -5.91 -15.06
C VAL A 139 -2.93 -7.15 -15.82
N TRP A 140 -4.15 -7.17 -16.37
CA TRP A 140 -4.59 -8.27 -17.23
C TRP A 140 -3.67 -8.41 -18.43
N SER A 141 -3.45 -7.34 -19.19
CA SER A 141 -2.63 -7.38 -20.42
C SER A 141 -1.21 -7.90 -20.16
N LEU A 142 -0.58 -7.45 -19.08
CA LEU A 142 0.80 -7.80 -18.69
C LEU A 142 0.93 -9.25 -18.17
N SER A 143 -0.16 -9.83 -17.71
CA SER A 143 -0.20 -11.16 -17.09
C SER A 143 -0.26 -12.26 -18.17
N PRO A 144 0.59 -13.30 -18.13
CA PRO A 144 0.46 -14.47 -18.99
C PRO A 144 -0.77 -15.32 -18.63
N ASP A 145 -1.46 -15.88 -19.63
CA ASP A 145 -2.75 -16.59 -19.47
C ASP A 145 -2.68 -17.83 -18.57
N LYS A 146 -1.48 -18.39 -18.35
CA LYS A 146 -1.28 -19.65 -17.62
C LYS A 146 -0.92 -19.48 -16.14
N ASP A 147 -0.54 -18.27 -15.72
CA ASP A 147 0.24 -18.11 -14.48
C ASP A 147 -0.44 -17.26 -13.40
N VAL A 148 -1.30 -16.34 -13.81
CA VAL A 148 -1.94 -15.41 -12.88
C VAL A 148 -3.34 -15.89 -12.57
N LYS A 149 -3.54 -16.29 -11.31
CA LYS A 149 -4.88 -16.43 -10.76
C LYS A 149 -5.44 -15.02 -10.55
N LEU A 150 -5.84 -14.37 -11.65
CA LEU A 150 -6.38 -13.01 -11.71
C LEU A 150 -7.49 -12.79 -10.68
N ARG A 151 -8.18 -13.87 -10.33
CA ARG A 151 -9.10 -13.97 -9.18
C ARG A 151 -8.53 -13.41 -7.87
N TYR A 152 -7.28 -13.68 -7.50
CA TYR A 152 -6.69 -13.16 -6.26
C TYR A 152 -6.40 -11.67 -6.34
N VAL A 153 -6.03 -11.15 -7.52
CA VAL A 153 -5.86 -9.72 -7.75
C VAL A 153 -7.20 -9.00 -7.60
N PHE A 154 -8.28 -9.56 -8.16
CA PHE A 154 -9.64 -9.05 -7.92
C PHE A 154 -10.06 -9.13 -6.45
N MET A 155 -9.75 -10.22 -5.76
CA MET A 155 -10.03 -10.33 -4.31
C MET A 155 -9.27 -9.29 -3.50
N ALA A 156 -8.00 -9.03 -3.83
CA ALA A 156 -7.21 -7.98 -3.19
C ALA A 156 -7.76 -6.58 -3.48
N ALA A 157 -8.22 -6.33 -4.70
CA ALA A 157 -8.84 -5.05 -5.08
C ALA A 157 -10.17 -4.80 -4.34
N LEU A 158 -10.97 -5.85 -4.12
CA LEU A 158 -12.26 -5.75 -3.43
C LEU A 158 -12.12 -5.78 -1.90
N PHE A 159 -11.02 -6.35 -1.38
CA PHE A 159 -10.80 -6.55 0.06
C PHE A 159 -11.06 -5.30 0.91
N PRO A 160 -10.54 -4.09 0.60
CA PRO A 160 -10.75 -2.91 1.44
C PRO A 160 -12.23 -2.57 1.60
N TYR A 161 -13.00 -2.68 0.51
CA TYR A 161 -14.42 -2.37 0.48
C TYR A 161 -15.24 -3.43 1.24
N LEU A 162 -14.89 -4.71 1.07
CA LEU A 162 -15.54 -5.82 1.77
C LEU A 162 -15.19 -5.87 3.27
N TRP A 163 -13.93 -5.58 3.62
CA TRP A 163 -13.47 -5.51 5.01
C TRP A 163 -14.27 -4.47 5.79
N ARG A 164 -14.42 -3.27 5.23
CA ARG A 164 -15.18 -2.21 5.90
C ARG A 164 -16.65 -2.55 6.06
N LEU A 165 -17.27 -3.14 5.03
CA LEU A 165 -18.62 -3.67 5.14
C LEU A 165 -18.74 -4.65 6.31
N SER A 166 -17.85 -5.63 6.37
CA SER A 166 -17.87 -6.64 7.43
C SER A 166 -17.58 -6.06 8.80
N PHE A 167 -16.65 -5.12 8.92
CA PHE A 167 -16.30 -4.50 10.19
C PHE A 167 -17.44 -3.64 10.73
N GLN A 168 -18.16 -2.93 9.87
CA GLN A 168 -19.26 -2.07 10.27
C GLN A 168 -20.48 -2.89 10.72
N THR A 169 -20.86 -3.93 9.98
CA THR A 169 -21.93 -4.83 10.42
C THR A 169 -21.58 -5.53 11.72
N PHE A 170 -20.32 -5.96 11.88
CA PHE A 170 -19.81 -6.56 13.11
C PHE A 170 -19.80 -5.57 14.29
N LYS A 171 -19.34 -4.33 14.10
CA LYS A 171 -19.33 -3.29 15.14
C LYS A 171 -20.75 -2.98 15.62
N THR A 172 -21.68 -2.77 14.69
CA THR A 172 -23.09 -2.47 15.01
C THR A 172 -23.79 -3.63 15.70
N PHE A 173 -23.43 -4.88 15.40
CA PHE A 173 -24.09 -6.07 15.96
C PHE A 173 -23.43 -6.61 17.24
N PHE A 174 -22.10 -6.50 17.38
CA PHE A 174 -21.35 -7.21 18.44
C PHE A 174 -20.52 -6.33 19.39
N ILE A 175 -20.02 -5.16 19.00
CA ILE A 175 -19.05 -4.41 19.82
C ILE A 175 -19.72 -3.25 20.55
N ASN A 176 -20.01 -3.45 21.84
CA ASN A 176 -20.24 -2.36 22.80
C ASN A 176 -19.15 -2.26 23.90
N LYS A 177 -18.10 -3.10 23.90
CA LYS A 177 -16.99 -2.97 24.88
C LYS A 177 -15.60 -3.31 24.29
N PRO A 178 -14.58 -2.48 24.52
CA PRO A 178 -13.20 -2.77 24.08
C PRO A 178 -12.52 -3.83 24.95
N THR A 179 -11.70 -4.71 24.35
CA THR A 179 -10.94 -5.78 25.01
C THR A 179 -9.60 -5.30 25.59
N LYS A 180 -9.20 -5.85 26.76
CA LYS A 180 -8.01 -5.44 27.56
C LYS A 180 -6.65 -5.65 26.87
N ILE A 181 -6.49 -6.72 26.09
CA ILE A 181 -5.21 -7.13 25.48
C ILE A 181 -4.77 -6.17 24.37
N GLY A 182 -5.72 -5.73 23.52
CA GLY A 182 -5.45 -4.72 22.49
C GLY A 182 -5.02 -3.38 23.09
N LYS A 183 -5.57 -3.00 24.25
CA LYS A 183 -5.12 -1.83 25.01
C LYS A 183 -3.69 -1.98 25.52
N HIS A 184 -3.32 -3.11 26.10
CA HIS A 184 -1.97 -3.29 26.64
C HIS A 184 -0.86 -3.32 25.59
N ILE A 185 -1.06 -4.02 24.47
CA ILE A 185 -0.07 -4.02 23.37
C ILE A 185 0.07 -2.61 22.77
N LYS A 186 -1.07 -1.93 22.56
CA LYS A 186 -1.12 -0.54 22.07
C LYS A 186 -0.47 0.45 23.03
N GLN A 187 -0.62 0.25 24.33
CA GLN A 187 -0.05 1.13 25.35
C GLN A 187 1.46 0.88 25.50
N TRP A 188 1.87 -0.39 25.59
CA TRP A 188 3.28 -0.78 25.78
C TRP A 188 4.20 -0.39 24.61
N PHE A 189 3.75 -0.54 23.36
CA PHE A 189 4.58 -0.22 22.18
C PHE A 189 4.62 1.28 21.83
N PHE A 190 3.74 2.13 22.39
CA PHE A 190 3.59 3.52 21.93
C PHE A 190 3.60 4.58 23.04
N GLN A 191 3.76 4.18 24.30
CA GLN A 191 3.81 5.08 25.47
C GLN A 191 4.84 6.21 25.32
N ASP A 192 5.93 5.96 24.59
CA ASP A 192 6.99 6.92 24.37
C ASP A 192 6.67 8.05 23.41
N PHE A 193 5.78 7.78 22.45
CA PHE A 193 5.43 8.79 21.46
C PHE A 193 4.42 9.77 22.05
N ASP A 194 3.43 9.31 22.82
CA ASP A 194 2.47 10.22 23.46
C ASP A 194 3.18 11.23 24.37
N GLN A 195 4.20 10.77 25.11
CA GLN A 195 4.98 11.60 26.05
C GLN A 195 5.92 12.61 25.37
N ASN A 196 6.52 12.28 24.20
CA ASN A 196 7.35 13.22 23.42
C ASN A 196 6.56 14.02 22.36
N SER A 197 5.35 13.60 22.02
CA SER A 197 4.52 14.29 21.03
C SER A 197 3.88 15.56 21.59
N GLY A 198 3.88 15.75 22.90
CA GLY A 198 3.44 17.00 23.54
C GLY A 198 4.32 18.21 23.20
N GLU A 199 5.57 18.00 22.78
CA GLU A 199 6.52 19.09 22.46
C GLU A 199 6.53 19.49 20.97
N LEU A 200 5.95 18.67 20.08
CA LEU A 200 6.04 18.87 18.64
C LEU A 200 4.73 19.40 18.06
N ASP A 201 4.80 20.60 17.48
CA ASP A 201 3.67 21.30 16.88
C ASP A 201 2.88 20.43 15.89
N ALA A 202 1.56 20.51 15.94
CA ALA A 202 0.67 19.75 15.07
C ALA A 202 0.93 20.06 13.58
N ALA A 203 1.28 21.31 13.25
CA ALA A 203 1.64 21.69 11.89
C ALA A 203 2.93 20.99 11.43
N PHE A 204 3.93 20.88 12.31
CA PHE A 204 5.15 20.15 11.99
C PHE A 204 4.87 18.67 11.73
N LYS A 205 4.07 18.00 12.55
CA LYS A 205 3.67 16.59 12.34
C LYS A 205 2.95 16.40 11.00
N ASN A 206 2.04 17.32 10.69
CA ASN A 206 1.28 17.31 9.44
C ASN A 206 2.21 17.49 8.23
N ASN A 207 3.14 18.45 8.26
CA ASN A 207 4.10 18.67 7.17
C ASN A 207 5.07 17.51 7.01
N MET A 208 5.55 16.96 8.12
CA MET A 208 6.42 15.79 8.12
C MET A 208 5.75 14.59 7.47
N LEU A 209 4.44 14.37 7.69
CA LEU A 209 3.70 13.27 7.06
C LEU A 209 3.79 13.31 5.54
N VAL A 210 3.72 14.51 4.94
CA VAL A 210 3.89 14.70 3.50
C VAL A 210 5.33 14.42 3.08
N VAL A 211 6.31 15.01 3.79
CA VAL A 211 7.74 14.84 3.49
C VAL A 211 8.15 13.36 3.52
N VAL A 212 7.81 12.63 4.58
CA VAL A 212 8.19 11.21 4.67
C VAL A 212 7.49 10.36 3.63
N THR A 213 6.26 10.71 3.24
CA THR A 213 5.55 10.00 2.16
C THR A 213 6.19 10.24 0.80
N LEU A 214 6.67 11.46 0.53
CA LEU A 214 7.45 11.74 -0.68
C LEU A 214 8.73 10.92 -0.72
N ILE A 215 9.45 10.81 0.41
CA ILE A 215 10.65 9.96 0.51
C ILE A 215 10.28 8.51 0.23
N VAL A 216 9.20 8.00 0.83
CA VAL A 216 8.70 6.63 0.56
C VAL A 216 8.36 6.44 -0.91
N ALA A 217 7.68 7.40 -1.54
CA ALA A 217 7.30 7.32 -2.95
C ALA A 217 8.52 7.24 -3.88
N VAL A 218 9.50 8.12 -3.67
CA VAL A 218 10.73 8.16 -4.46
C VAL A 218 11.54 6.88 -4.24
N THR A 219 11.80 6.51 -2.99
CA THR A 219 12.60 5.32 -2.66
C THR A 219 11.94 4.01 -3.09
N PHE A 220 10.61 3.94 -3.08
CA PHE A 220 9.88 2.80 -3.62
C PHE A 220 10.08 2.69 -5.12
N GLN A 221 9.87 3.77 -5.88
CA GLN A 221 10.03 3.78 -7.33
C GLN A 221 11.47 3.43 -7.75
N THR A 222 12.47 3.96 -7.06
CA THR A 222 13.88 3.66 -7.35
C THR A 222 14.28 2.24 -6.98
N GLY A 223 13.70 1.65 -5.93
CA GLY A 223 14.00 0.27 -5.55
C GLY A 223 13.44 -0.78 -6.51
N ILE A 224 12.27 -0.51 -7.10
CA ILE A 224 11.65 -1.40 -8.10
C ILE A 224 12.18 -1.17 -9.53
N LYS A 225 12.75 0.01 -9.80
CA LYS A 225 13.37 0.40 -11.07
C LYS A 225 14.78 0.89 -10.79
N PRO A 226 15.75 -0.03 -10.59
CA PRO A 226 17.11 0.35 -10.28
C PRO A 226 17.73 1.14 -11.44
N PRO A 227 18.71 2.03 -11.17
CA PRO A 227 19.44 2.74 -12.21
C PRO A 227 20.05 1.75 -13.21
N GLY A 228 19.97 2.07 -14.49
CA GLY A 228 20.40 1.17 -15.58
C GLY A 228 19.36 0.12 -15.98
N GLY A 229 18.27 -0.03 -15.25
CA GLY A 229 17.18 -0.95 -15.60
C GLY A 229 17.51 -2.42 -15.34
N ALA A 230 16.82 -3.30 -16.04
CA ALA A 230 16.95 -4.75 -15.92
C ALA A 230 17.20 -5.41 -17.28
N TRP A 231 17.91 -6.53 -17.25
CA TRP A 231 18.23 -7.29 -18.45
C TRP A 231 16.97 -7.79 -19.15
N GLN A 232 16.96 -7.70 -20.48
CA GLN A 232 15.87 -8.16 -21.35
C GLN A 232 16.13 -9.55 -21.95
N GLU A 233 17.27 -10.17 -21.66
CA GLU A 233 17.58 -11.52 -22.14
C GLU A 233 18.45 -12.26 -21.13
N THR A 234 18.41 -13.59 -21.22
CA THR A 234 19.26 -14.48 -20.43
C THR A 234 20.39 -14.98 -21.33
N LYS A 235 21.52 -14.26 -21.36
CA LYS A 235 22.72 -14.58 -22.13
C LYS A 235 23.98 -14.12 -21.39
N ASP A 236 25.12 -14.71 -21.73
CA ASP A 236 26.47 -14.30 -21.28
C ASP A 236 26.63 -14.16 -19.75
N GLY A 237 25.91 -15.01 -18.98
CA GLY A 237 25.96 -15.01 -17.52
C GLY A 237 25.02 -14.01 -16.84
N HIS A 238 24.19 -13.29 -17.61
CA HIS A 238 23.11 -12.44 -17.10
C HIS A 238 21.76 -13.13 -17.25
N VAL A 239 20.80 -12.75 -16.40
CA VAL A 239 19.46 -13.33 -16.33
C VAL A 239 18.44 -12.23 -16.54
N ALA A 240 17.46 -12.46 -17.42
CA ALA A 240 16.39 -11.50 -17.67
C ALA A 240 15.65 -11.11 -16.38
N GLY A 241 15.29 -9.84 -16.27
CA GLY A 241 14.64 -9.28 -15.09
C GLY A 241 15.59 -8.97 -13.93
N LYS A 242 16.87 -9.36 -13.99
CA LYS A 242 17.88 -8.93 -13.01
C LYS A 242 18.42 -7.54 -13.34
N ALA A 243 18.76 -6.77 -12.31
CA ALA A 243 19.28 -5.42 -12.44
C ALA A 243 20.60 -5.39 -13.24
N ILE A 244 20.69 -4.53 -14.25
CA ILE A 244 21.89 -4.40 -15.10
C ILE A 244 23.09 -3.90 -14.28
N LEU A 245 22.84 -2.90 -13.41
CA LEU A 245 23.88 -2.32 -12.56
C LEU A 245 24.52 -3.35 -11.63
N ALA A 246 23.76 -4.37 -11.23
CA ALA A 246 24.27 -5.43 -10.38
C ALA A 246 25.33 -6.28 -11.09
N SER A 247 25.31 -6.38 -12.43
CA SER A 247 26.19 -7.27 -13.19
C SER A 247 27.62 -6.74 -13.38
N GLY A 248 27.81 -5.42 -13.45
CA GLY A 248 29.13 -4.81 -13.67
C GLY A 248 29.68 -3.99 -12.50
N LEU A 249 28.80 -3.54 -11.59
CA LEU A 249 29.14 -2.61 -10.51
C LEU A 249 28.54 -3.07 -9.17
N HIS A 250 28.96 -4.24 -8.69
CA HIS A 250 28.41 -4.87 -7.47
C HIS A 250 28.45 -3.96 -6.23
N VAL A 251 29.58 -3.27 -5.97
CA VAL A 251 29.72 -2.40 -4.78
C VAL A 251 28.80 -1.18 -4.85
N PRO A 252 28.79 -0.37 -5.94
CA PRO A 252 27.83 0.72 -6.09
C PRO A 252 26.37 0.28 -6.01
N TYR A 253 26.01 -0.84 -6.66
CA TYR A 253 24.65 -1.37 -6.63
C TYR A 253 24.22 -1.73 -5.20
N ASN A 254 25.07 -2.43 -4.46
CA ASN A 254 24.81 -2.82 -3.08
C ASN A 254 24.66 -1.61 -2.15
N LEU A 255 25.56 -0.63 -2.27
CA LEU A 255 25.49 0.60 -1.47
C LEU A 255 24.22 1.38 -1.77
N PHE A 256 23.89 1.56 -3.05
CA PHE A 256 22.65 2.20 -3.50
C PHE A 256 21.43 1.52 -2.88
N LEU A 257 21.34 0.19 -2.99
CA LEU A 257 20.17 -0.56 -2.53
C LEU A 257 20.02 -0.53 -1.00
N ILE A 258 21.13 -0.62 -0.26
CA ILE A 258 21.12 -0.55 1.22
C ILE A 258 20.65 0.84 1.67
N LEU A 259 21.22 1.91 1.14
CA LEU A 259 20.86 3.28 1.51
C LEU A 259 19.41 3.61 1.13
N ASN A 260 18.98 3.20 -0.07
CA ASN A 260 17.60 3.38 -0.52
C ASN A 260 16.62 2.63 0.39
N THR A 261 16.92 1.37 0.73
CA THR A 261 16.09 0.55 1.61
C THR A 261 16.01 1.12 3.02
N LEU A 262 17.12 1.66 3.55
CA LEU A 262 17.16 2.32 4.85
C LEU A 262 16.29 3.59 4.87
N ALA A 263 16.39 4.42 3.83
CA ALA A 263 15.56 5.62 3.70
C ALA A 263 14.07 5.28 3.58
N PHE A 264 13.74 4.25 2.80
CA PHE A 264 12.38 3.72 2.66
C PHE A 264 11.84 3.21 4.01
N SER A 265 12.59 2.34 4.70
CA SER A 265 12.14 1.71 5.95
C SER A 265 11.97 2.71 7.08
N MET A 266 12.91 3.65 7.26
CA MET A 266 12.80 4.75 8.23
C MET A 266 11.56 5.61 7.96
N SER A 267 11.34 5.98 6.70
CA SER A 267 10.22 6.85 6.33
C SER A 267 8.87 6.15 6.52
N THR A 268 8.76 4.87 6.14
CA THR A 268 7.54 4.08 6.42
C THR A 268 7.28 3.93 7.92
N GLN A 269 8.33 3.79 8.74
CA GLN A 269 8.18 3.75 10.18
C GLN A 269 7.63 5.07 10.71
N ILE A 270 8.13 6.22 10.25
CA ILE A 270 7.66 7.54 10.66
C ILE A 270 6.20 7.75 10.25
N ILE A 271 5.77 7.32 9.05
CA ILE A 271 4.34 7.37 8.66
C ILE A 271 3.47 6.63 9.68
N LEU A 272 3.86 5.41 10.06
CA LEU A 272 3.13 4.62 11.05
C LEU A 272 3.09 5.30 12.42
N MET A 273 4.11 6.08 12.79
CA MET A 273 4.09 6.90 14.01
C MET A 273 3.13 8.08 13.92
N LEU A 274 3.16 8.82 12.80
CA LEU A 274 2.38 10.05 12.65
C LEU A 274 0.88 9.80 12.51
N VAL A 275 0.49 8.69 11.89
CA VAL A 275 -0.92 8.30 11.72
C VAL A 275 -1.45 7.52 12.94
N TYR A 276 -0.60 7.23 13.92
CA TYR A 276 -0.99 6.50 15.12
C TYR A 276 -2.14 7.17 15.87
N ASN A 277 -3.09 6.36 16.34
CA ASN A 277 -4.31 6.79 17.03
C ASN A 277 -5.25 7.69 16.20
N LYS A 278 -5.01 7.84 14.90
CA LYS A 278 -5.94 8.49 13.97
C LYS A 278 -6.93 7.45 13.40
N LYS A 279 -8.09 7.92 12.95
CA LYS A 279 -9.18 7.04 12.46
C LYS A 279 -8.79 6.17 11.27
N LEU A 280 -7.85 6.66 10.44
CA LEU A 280 -7.35 5.98 9.25
C LEU A 280 -6.12 5.09 9.53
N TYR A 281 -5.76 4.89 10.79
CA TYR A 281 -4.55 4.15 11.17
C TYR A 281 -4.53 2.74 10.63
N PHE A 282 -5.63 2.00 10.75
CA PHE A 282 -5.69 0.62 10.28
C PHE A 282 -5.43 0.55 8.77
N GLU A 283 -6.07 1.43 8.01
CA GLU A 283 -6.00 1.42 6.56
C GLU A 283 -4.63 1.84 6.04
N VAL A 284 -4.01 2.83 6.70
CA VAL A 284 -2.64 3.25 6.42
C VAL A 284 -1.64 2.15 6.78
N VAL A 285 -1.85 1.43 7.89
CA VAL A 285 -1.00 0.29 8.26
C VAL A 285 -1.05 -0.79 7.19
N VAL A 286 -2.26 -1.22 6.78
CA VAL A 286 -2.40 -2.25 5.75
C VAL A 286 -1.77 -1.80 4.43
N ALA A 287 -2.03 -0.57 3.99
CA ALA A 287 -1.42 -0.02 2.77
C ALA A 287 0.11 0.02 2.86
N THR A 288 0.66 0.52 3.98
CA THR A 288 2.11 0.67 4.19
C THR A 288 2.80 -0.68 4.29
N VAL A 289 2.26 -1.62 5.07
CA VAL A 289 2.82 -2.98 5.20
C VAL A 289 2.78 -3.70 3.86
N SER A 290 1.69 -3.58 3.10
CA SER A 290 1.57 -4.19 1.79
C SER A 290 2.56 -3.58 0.79
N MET A 291 2.79 -2.27 0.86
CA MET A 291 3.79 -1.59 0.05
C MET A 291 5.21 -2.04 0.42
N VAL A 292 5.56 -2.15 1.72
CA VAL A 292 6.85 -2.67 2.18
C VAL A 292 7.09 -4.10 1.69
N ALA A 293 6.06 -4.94 1.76
CA ALA A 293 6.14 -6.30 1.25
C ALA A 293 6.32 -6.31 -0.28
N THR A 294 5.60 -5.47 -1.02
CA THR A 294 5.75 -5.29 -2.47
C THR A 294 7.18 -4.88 -2.84
N TYR A 295 7.76 -3.93 -2.12
CA TYR A 295 9.16 -3.50 -2.28
C TYR A 295 10.13 -4.66 -2.07
N GLY A 296 9.95 -5.44 -1.00
CA GLY A 296 10.78 -6.61 -0.72
C GLY A 296 10.71 -7.68 -1.82
N MET A 297 9.52 -7.95 -2.35
CA MET A 297 9.33 -8.88 -3.48
C MET A 297 10.03 -8.37 -4.74
N ALA A 298 9.90 -7.08 -5.04
CA ALA A 298 10.57 -6.47 -6.18
C ALA A 298 12.10 -6.55 -6.06
N VAL A 299 12.66 -6.07 -4.94
CA VAL A 299 14.11 -6.04 -4.72
C VAL A 299 14.74 -7.44 -4.72
N SER A 300 14.07 -8.43 -4.12
CA SER A 300 14.53 -9.82 -4.14
C SER A 300 14.48 -10.42 -5.55
N SER A 301 13.46 -10.09 -6.34
CA SER A 301 13.36 -10.56 -7.73
C SER A 301 14.42 -9.95 -8.65
N LEU A 302 14.74 -8.66 -8.48
CA LEU A 302 15.70 -7.91 -9.29
C LEU A 302 17.17 -8.23 -8.96
N SER A 303 17.46 -8.62 -7.72
CA SER A 303 18.82 -8.82 -7.25
C SER A 303 19.36 -10.19 -7.66
N PRO A 304 20.55 -10.31 -8.27
CA PRO A 304 21.19 -11.59 -8.54
C PRO A 304 21.63 -12.29 -7.24
N ASP A 305 21.52 -13.63 -7.18
CA ASP A 305 21.85 -14.43 -5.99
C ASP A 305 23.31 -14.31 -5.53
N LYS A 306 24.22 -13.91 -6.43
CA LYS A 306 25.65 -13.81 -6.17
C LYS A 306 26.09 -12.47 -5.57
N ASP A 307 25.30 -11.41 -5.77
CA ASP A 307 25.79 -10.03 -5.61
C ASP A 307 25.21 -9.35 -4.38
N VAL A 308 23.93 -9.60 -4.09
CA VAL A 308 23.28 -9.11 -2.89
C VAL A 308 23.19 -10.26 -1.91
N LYS A 309 23.93 -10.19 -0.81
CA LYS A 309 23.52 -10.95 0.37
C LYS A 309 22.21 -10.31 0.82
N LEU A 310 21.08 -10.83 0.36
CA LEU A 310 19.71 -10.37 0.68
C LEU A 310 19.58 -10.01 2.17
N ARG A 311 20.32 -10.73 3.02
CA ARG A 311 20.59 -10.42 4.43
C ARG A 311 20.87 -8.95 4.76
N TYR A 312 21.74 -8.24 4.05
CA TYR A 312 22.07 -6.83 4.36
C TYR A 312 20.91 -5.89 4.04
N VAL A 313 20.22 -6.11 2.92
CA VAL A 313 19.02 -5.35 2.55
C VAL A 313 17.89 -5.62 3.56
N SER A 314 17.70 -6.89 3.95
CA SER A 314 16.75 -7.26 5.00
C SER A 314 17.11 -6.65 6.35
N MET A 315 18.41 -6.58 6.70
CA MET A 315 18.87 -5.89 7.91
C MET A 315 18.57 -4.40 7.85
N ALA A 316 18.83 -3.72 6.73
CA ALA A 316 18.49 -2.30 6.54
C ALA A 316 16.97 -2.05 6.59
N ALA A 317 16.17 -2.98 6.06
CA ALA A 317 14.72 -2.91 6.11
C ALA A 317 14.18 -3.06 7.55
N LEU A 318 14.77 -3.96 8.35
CA LEU A 318 14.32 -4.24 9.72
C LEU A 318 14.93 -3.29 10.76
N PHE A 319 16.08 -2.68 10.46
CA PHE A 319 16.84 -1.84 11.39
C PHE A 319 15.98 -0.80 12.12
N PRO A 320 15.13 0.02 11.46
CA PRO A 320 14.35 1.04 12.16
C PRO A 320 13.38 0.45 13.18
N TYR A 321 12.75 -0.67 12.83
CA TYR A 321 11.77 -1.37 13.66
C TYR A 321 12.44 -2.03 14.87
N LEU A 322 13.57 -2.71 14.64
CA LEU A 322 14.36 -3.35 15.68
C LEU A 322 14.98 -2.32 16.63
N TRP A 323 15.55 -1.25 16.08
CA TRP A 323 16.08 -0.13 16.85
C TRP A 323 15.03 0.42 17.81
N ARG A 324 13.82 0.65 17.30
CA ARG A 324 12.73 1.19 18.12
C ARG A 324 12.25 0.23 19.19
N LEU A 325 12.09 -1.06 18.86
CA LEU A 325 11.74 -2.08 19.85
C LEU A 325 12.81 -2.14 20.96
N SER A 326 14.09 -2.10 20.59
CA SER A 326 15.20 -2.09 21.54
C SER A 326 15.16 -0.87 22.46
N TYR A 327 14.95 0.33 21.90
CA TYR A 327 14.84 1.57 22.67
C TYR A 327 13.68 1.55 23.69
N GLN A 328 12.51 1.03 23.30
CA GLN A 328 11.36 0.93 24.19
C GLN A 328 11.56 -0.05 25.34
N THR A 329 12.15 -1.21 25.05
CA THR A 329 12.47 -2.20 26.09
C THR A 329 13.48 -1.63 27.08
N PHE A 330 14.52 -0.93 26.59
CA PHE A 330 15.53 -0.28 27.42
C PHE A 330 14.92 0.82 28.31
N LYS A 331 14.08 1.70 27.75
CA LYS A 331 13.44 2.76 28.53
C LYS A 331 12.47 2.22 29.58
N THR A 332 11.69 1.20 29.25
CA THR A 332 10.79 0.53 30.21
C THR A 332 11.58 -0.09 31.36
N PHE A 333 12.75 -0.68 31.06
CA PHE A 333 13.66 -1.22 32.05
C PHE A 333 14.21 -0.14 32.99
N ILE A 334 14.65 1.00 32.47
CA ILE A 334 15.08 2.15 33.28
C ILE A 334 13.96 2.64 34.20
N LYS A 335 12.77 2.88 33.64
CA LYS A 335 11.63 3.39 34.42
C LYS A 335 11.22 2.44 35.54
N LYS A 336 11.25 1.12 35.30
CA LYS A 336 10.98 0.11 36.33
C LYS A 336 12.00 0.18 37.47
N ASN A 337 13.28 0.36 37.15
CA ASN A 337 14.35 0.48 38.14
C ASN A 337 14.25 1.77 38.97
N GLU A 338 13.75 2.86 38.38
CA GLU A 338 13.49 4.12 39.09
C GLU A 338 12.29 4.01 40.05
N THR A 339 11.24 3.28 39.69
CA THR A 339 10.05 3.10 40.55
C THR A 339 10.20 2.07 41.67
N THR A 340 11.28 1.29 41.66
CA THR A 340 11.56 0.25 42.68
C THR A 340 12.56 0.74 43.76
N LYS A 341 13.10 1.95 43.59
CA LYS A 341 13.81 2.70 44.63
C LYS A 341 12.82 3.64 45.31
#